data_AF-A0A939WJ80-F1
#
_entry.id   AF-A0A939WJ80-F1
#
_cell.length_a   1.000
_cell.length_b   1.000
_cell.length_c   1.000
_cell.angle_alpha   90.00
_cell.angle_beta   90.00
_cell.angle_gamma   90.00
#
_symmetry.space_group_name_H-M   'P 1'
#
loop_
_entity.id
_entity.type
_entity.pdbx_description
1 polymer ?
#
loop_
_entity_poly.entity_id
_entity_poly.type
_entity_poly.pdbx_seq_one_letter_code
_entity_poly.pdbx_strand_id
1 'polypeptide(L)'
;MPRKLIALMLLISFSFCIFAEEAHKPVPYEDDEFPSWTIDLRRSEIVTFGTLPFVTLGVTIGYSFFRYAKNGFDSDYLPNPLAKSSAAANLNSDEQIGIFISSGIISLIIGIVDYVISRIERRRADENSENERIRQQESVVVETGN
;
A
#
# COMPACT_ATOMS: atom_id res chain seq x y z
N MET A 1 0.57 -1.59 -29.30
CA MET A 1 0.46 -0.12 -29.09
C MET A 1 1.79 0.53 -29.47
N PRO A 2 1.81 1.64 -30.24
CA PRO A 2 3.07 2.23 -30.66
C PRO A 2 3.77 2.84 -29.45
N ARG A 3 4.97 2.34 -29.12
CA ARG A 3 5.80 2.75 -27.95
C ARG A 3 5.94 4.28 -27.81
N LYS A 4 5.84 5.00 -28.93
CA LYS A 4 5.84 6.48 -29.01
C LYS A 4 4.66 7.14 -28.30
N LEU A 5 3.48 6.50 -28.31
CA LEU A 5 2.25 7.02 -27.72
C LEU A 5 2.25 6.89 -26.18
N ILE A 6 2.87 5.83 -25.66
CA ILE A 6 3.11 5.65 -24.23
C ILE A 6 4.11 6.70 -23.71
N ALA A 7 5.20 6.91 -24.46
CA ALA A 7 6.19 7.94 -24.12
C ALA A 7 5.59 9.36 -24.11
N LEU A 8 4.69 9.66 -25.06
CA LEU A 8 3.99 10.94 -25.12
C LEU A 8 3.01 11.12 -23.94
N MET A 9 2.27 10.08 -23.56
CA MET A 9 1.42 10.12 -22.36
C MET A 9 2.22 10.37 -21.08
N LEU A 10 3.33 9.65 -20.89
CA LEU A 10 4.21 9.85 -19.72
C LEU A 10 4.80 11.26 -19.67
N LEU A 11 5.19 11.81 -20.81
CA LEU A 11 5.76 13.16 -20.91
C LEU A 11 4.70 14.24 -20.61
N ILE A 12 3.46 14.05 -21.06
CA ILE A 12 2.33 14.93 -20.74
C ILE A 12 2.00 14.88 -19.24
N SER A 13 1.92 13.69 -18.65
CA SER A 13 1.68 13.53 -17.21
C SER A 13 2.79 14.15 -16.36
N PHE A 14 4.04 14.10 -16.81
CA PHE A 14 5.17 14.72 -16.11
C PHE A 14 5.16 16.25 -16.22
N SER A 15 4.75 16.81 -17.38
CA SER A 15 4.64 18.27 -17.56
C SER A 15 3.62 18.92 -16.61
N PHE A 16 2.58 18.21 -16.19
CA PHE A 16 1.60 18.72 -15.22
C PHE A 16 2.20 18.92 -13.80
N CYS A 17 3.30 18.26 -13.46
CA CYS A 17 3.95 18.42 -12.15
C CYS A 17 4.80 19.71 -12.03
N ILE A 18 5.03 20.44 -13.13
CA ILE A 18 5.98 21.56 -13.18
C ILE A 18 5.32 22.90 -12.78
N PHE A 19 4.01 22.95 -12.59
CA PHE A 19 3.34 24.12 -12.00
C PHE A 19 3.54 24.13 -10.48
N ALA A 20 4.65 24.71 -10.04
CA ALA A 20 4.89 25.06 -8.65
C ALA A 20 4.35 26.48 -8.39
N GLU A 21 3.38 26.60 -7.50
CA GLU A 21 2.90 27.88 -6.96
C GLU A 21 4.01 28.54 -6.12
N GLU A 22 4.17 29.86 -6.24
CA GLU A 22 5.22 30.60 -5.54
C GLU A 22 5.08 30.45 -4.01
N ALA A 23 6.23 30.21 -3.37
CA ALA A 23 6.36 29.71 -2.00
C ALA A 23 5.63 30.57 -0.95
N HIS A 24 4.40 30.17 -0.61
CA HIS A 24 3.86 30.38 0.73
C HIS A 24 4.73 29.59 1.73
N LYS A 25 5.13 30.24 2.83
CA LYS A 25 5.79 29.54 3.93
C LYS A 25 4.89 28.37 4.35
N PRO A 26 5.42 27.15 4.49
CA PRO A 26 4.60 26.01 4.89
C PRO A 26 3.96 26.33 6.25
N VAL A 27 2.65 26.47 6.26
CA VAL A 27 1.85 26.60 7.48
C VAL A 27 1.60 25.17 7.99
N PRO A 28 1.61 24.92 9.31
CA PRO A 28 1.19 23.63 9.85
C PRO A 28 -0.21 23.28 9.35
N TYR A 29 -0.40 22.02 8.97
CA TYR A 29 -1.70 21.52 8.51
C TYR A 29 -2.76 21.72 9.59
N GLU A 30 -3.93 22.23 9.19
CA GLU A 30 -5.10 22.29 10.06
C GLU A 30 -5.82 20.93 10.05
N ASP A 31 -6.43 20.55 11.18
CA ASP A 31 -7.05 19.23 11.36
C ASP A 31 -8.22 18.97 10.38
N ASP A 32 -8.80 20.02 9.81
CA ASP A 32 -9.92 20.02 8.88
C ASP A 32 -9.55 20.32 7.41
N GLU A 33 -8.26 20.54 7.12
CA GLU A 33 -7.79 20.88 5.77
C GLU A 33 -8.00 19.75 4.75
N PHE A 34 -7.99 18.49 5.22
CA PHE A 34 -8.17 17.31 4.38
C PHE A 34 -9.34 16.43 4.82
N PRO A 35 -10.19 15.98 3.89
CA PRO A 35 -11.21 14.98 4.20
C PRO A 35 -10.58 13.71 4.78
N SER A 36 -11.14 13.15 5.86
CA SER A 36 -10.59 11.96 6.53
C SER A 36 -10.35 10.76 5.59
N TRP A 37 -11.15 10.60 4.54
CA TRP A 37 -10.97 9.52 3.57
C TRP A 37 -9.70 9.66 2.72
N THR A 38 -9.21 10.87 2.47
CA THR A 38 -7.97 11.09 1.70
C THR A 38 -6.75 10.72 2.52
N ILE A 39 -6.81 10.94 3.83
CA ILE A 39 -5.78 10.51 4.79
C ILE A 39 -5.73 8.98 4.84
N ASP A 40 -6.89 8.32 4.90
CA ASP A 40 -6.98 6.85 4.85
C ASP A 40 -6.49 6.29 3.51
N LEU A 41 -6.83 6.94 2.39
CA LEU A 41 -6.36 6.55 1.07
C LEU A 41 -4.83 6.66 0.98
N ARG A 42 -4.26 7.77 1.46
CA ARG A 42 -2.80 7.96 1.52
C ARG A 42 -2.12 6.85 2.33
N ARG A 43 -2.69 6.47 3.47
CA ARG A 43 -2.17 5.36 4.28
C ARG A 43 -2.22 4.03 3.51
N SER A 44 -3.37 3.72 2.91
CA SER A 44 -3.56 2.49 2.14
C SER A 44 -2.61 2.40 0.93
N GLU A 45 -2.30 3.53 0.30
CA GLU A 45 -1.33 3.64 -0.79
C GLU A 45 0.08 3.32 -0.31
N ILE A 46 0.49 3.96 0.80
CA ILE A 46 1.80 3.70 1.44
C ILE A 46 1.94 2.23 1.82
N VAL A 47 0.90 1.61 2.38
CA VAL A 47 0.90 0.19 2.73
C VAL A 47 0.94 -0.70 1.48
N THR A 48 0.17 -0.37 0.44
CA THR A 48 0.16 -1.14 -0.82
C THR A 48 1.55 -1.12 -1.46
N PHE A 49 2.11 0.06 -1.72
CA PHE A 49 3.42 0.18 -2.36
C PHE A 49 4.57 -0.25 -1.46
N GLY A 50 4.46 -0.02 -0.15
CA GLY A 50 5.45 -0.45 0.83
C GLY A 50 5.54 -1.97 0.98
N THR A 51 4.44 -2.69 0.78
CA THR A 51 4.41 -4.17 0.88
C THR A 51 4.90 -4.88 -0.39
N LEU A 52 4.78 -4.24 -1.56
CA LEU A 52 5.18 -4.84 -2.85
C LEU A 52 6.55 -5.52 -2.87
N PRO A 53 7.66 -4.93 -2.39
CA PRO A 53 8.97 -5.61 -2.44
C PRO A 53 9.00 -6.89 -1.60
N PHE A 54 8.34 -6.89 -0.44
CA PHE A 54 8.30 -8.04 0.46
C PHE A 54 7.41 -9.15 -0.07
N VAL A 55 6.23 -8.79 -0.57
CA VAL A 55 5.31 -9.73 -1.20
C VAL A 55 5.94 -10.34 -2.45
N THR A 56 6.59 -9.53 -3.28
CA THR A 56 7.29 -10.02 -4.49
C THR A 56 8.39 -11.02 -4.13
N LEU A 57 9.19 -10.73 -3.10
CA LEU A 57 10.20 -11.67 -2.60
C LEU A 57 9.55 -12.97 -2.08
N GLY A 58 8.49 -12.87 -1.28
CA GLY A 58 7.76 -14.03 -0.77
C GLY A 58 7.17 -14.91 -1.87
N VAL A 59 6.53 -14.30 -2.87
CA VAL A 59 6.00 -15.00 -4.05
C VAL A 59 7.13 -15.64 -4.85
N THR A 60 8.27 -14.96 -5.03
CA THR A 60 9.43 -15.50 -5.74
C THR A 60 9.99 -16.73 -5.05
N ILE A 61 10.12 -16.71 -3.72
CA ILE A 61 10.59 -17.85 -2.93
C ILE A 61 9.57 -18.99 -3.00
N GLY A 62 8.28 -18.70 -2.79
CA GLY A 62 7.22 -19.71 -2.84
C GLY A 62 7.12 -20.38 -4.20
N TYR A 63 7.20 -19.60 -5.28
CA TYR A 63 7.18 -20.11 -6.65
C TYR A 63 8.42 -20.95 -6.96
N SER A 64 9.61 -20.47 -6.57
CA SER A 64 10.86 -21.22 -6.75
C SER A 64 10.85 -22.52 -5.96
N PHE A 65 10.31 -22.51 -4.73
CA PHE A 65 10.17 -23.72 -3.92
C PHE A 65 9.19 -24.72 -4.54
N PHE A 66 8.06 -24.24 -5.07
CA PHE A 66 7.11 -25.09 -5.79
C PHE A 66 7.76 -25.78 -7.00
N ARG A 67 8.55 -25.03 -7.77
CA ARG A 67 9.30 -25.56 -8.92
C ARG A 67 10.37 -26.57 -8.49
N TYR A 68 11.08 -26.29 -7.40
CA TYR A 68 12.08 -27.20 -6.82
C TYR A 68 11.48 -28.54 -6.37
N ALA A 69 10.34 -28.50 -5.67
CA ALA A 69 9.63 -29.70 -5.24
C ALA A 69 9.10 -30.51 -6.43
N LYS A 70 8.56 -29.84 -7.46
CA LYS A 70 8.04 -30.51 -8.67
C LYS A 70 9.15 -31.21 -9.47
N ASN A 71 10.37 -30.67 -9.46
CA ASN A 71 11.52 -31.23 -10.17
C ASN A 71 12.34 -32.19 -9.30
N GLY A 72 11.76 -32.75 -8.23
CA GLY A 72 12.39 -33.82 -7.46
C GLY A 72 13.58 -33.38 -6.61
N PHE A 73 13.59 -32.12 -6.14
CA PHE A 73 14.68 -31.55 -5.33
C PHE A 73 16.03 -31.49 -6.04
N ASP A 74 16.00 -31.38 -7.37
CA ASP A 74 17.20 -31.24 -8.18
C ASP A 74 17.92 -29.90 -7.87
N SER A 75 19.23 -29.97 -7.65
CA SER A 75 20.10 -28.84 -7.29
C SER A 75 20.07 -27.74 -8.35
N ASP A 76 19.70 -28.06 -9.59
CA ASP A 76 19.58 -27.08 -10.66
C ASP A 76 18.40 -26.12 -10.47
N TYR A 77 17.42 -26.46 -9.61
CA TYR A 77 16.24 -25.64 -9.31
C TYR A 77 16.25 -25.04 -7.89
N LEU A 78 17.43 -24.90 -7.27
CA LEU A 78 17.53 -24.35 -5.92
C LEU A 78 16.80 -23.01 -5.79
N PRO A 79 15.93 -22.84 -4.78
CA PRO A 79 15.11 -21.64 -4.62
C PRO A 79 16.00 -20.48 -4.19
N ASN A 80 16.41 -19.65 -5.15
CA ASN A 80 17.25 -18.49 -4.88
C ASN A 80 16.57 -17.19 -5.35
N PRO A 81 16.08 -16.35 -4.42
CA PRO A 81 15.42 -15.09 -4.74
C PRO A 81 16.39 -13.96 -5.14
N LEU A 82 17.70 -14.11 -4.91
CA LEU A 82 18.68 -13.03 -5.05
C LEU A 82 19.81 -13.32 -6.06
N ALA A 83 20.06 -14.59 -6.41
CA ALA A 83 21.06 -14.93 -7.42
C ALA A 83 20.54 -15.93 -8.46
N LYS A 84 20.98 -15.75 -9.70
CA LYS A 84 20.77 -16.69 -10.80
C LYS A 84 21.58 -17.97 -10.51
N SER A 85 20.98 -18.91 -9.78
CA SER A 85 21.63 -20.16 -9.35
C SER A 85 22.11 -20.99 -10.55
N SER A 86 21.36 -20.99 -11.65
CA SER A 86 21.68 -21.70 -12.89
C SER A 86 20.87 -21.10 -14.05
N ALA A 87 21.25 -21.37 -15.30
CA ALA A 87 20.47 -20.95 -16.47
C ALA A 87 19.06 -21.59 -16.48
N ALA A 88 18.90 -22.76 -15.84
CA ALA A 88 17.64 -23.50 -15.70
C ALA A 88 16.75 -22.99 -14.55
N ALA A 89 17.35 -22.43 -13.49
CA ALA A 89 16.65 -21.74 -12.41
C ALA A 89 16.28 -20.29 -12.74
N ASN A 90 16.77 -19.76 -13.86
CA ASN A 90 16.46 -18.39 -14.28
C ASN A 90 14.98 -18.33 -14.70
N LEU A 91 14.22 -17.51 -13.98
CA LEU A 91 12.82 -17.27 -14.27
C LEU A 91 12.69 -16.66 -15.67
N ASN A 92 11.85 -17.27 -16.51
CA ASN A 92 11.53 -16.70 -17.81
C ASN A 92 10.81 -15.35 -17.63
N SER A 93 10.88 -14.46 -18.62
CA SER A 93 10.20 -13.16 -18.59
C SER A 93 8.72 -13.29 -18.27
N ASP A 94 8.05 -14.33 -18.78
CA ASP A 94 6.64 -14.59 -18.50
C ASP A 94 6.39 -15.03 -17.05
N GLU A 95 7.30 -15.81 -16.47
CA GLU A 95 7.22 -16.23 -15.06
C GLU A 95 7.47 -15.04 -14.13
N GLN A 96 8.42 -14.16 -14.48
CA GLN A 96 8.68 -12.92 -13.73
C GLN A 96 7.46 -11.99 -13.77
N ILE A 97 6.83 -11.81 -14.94
CA ILE A 97 5.59 -11.03 -15.06
C ILE A 97 4.48 -11.65 -14.21
N GLY A 98 4.35 -12.98 -14.21
CA GLY A 98 3.40 -13.69 -13.34
C GLY A 98 3.65 -13.43 -11.84
N ILE A 99 4.91 -13.42 -11.42
CA ILE A 99 5.30 -13.09 -10.04
C ILE A 99 4.95 -11.63 -9.71
N PHE A 100 5.22 -10.68 -10.61
CA PHE A 100 4.88 -9.27 -10.40
C PHE A 100 3.37 -9.02 -10.35
N ILE A 101 2.59 -9.70 -11.20
CA ILE A 101 1.13 -9.56 -11.20
C ILE A 101 0.55 -10.14 -9.92
N SER A 102 0.97 -11.34 -9.53
CA SER A 102 0.49 -11.98 -8.31
C SER A 102 0.90 -11.21 -7.05
N SER A 103 2.12 -10.69 -6.99
CA SER A 103 2.55 -9.83 -5.89
C SER A 103 1.77 -8.51 -5.86
N GLY A 104 1.52 -7.91 -7.03
CA GLY A 104 0.67 -6.72 -7.16
C GLY A 104 -0.74 -6.92 -6.61
N ILE A 105 -1.38 -8.04 -6.94
CA ILE A 105 -2.72 -8.38 -6.45
C ILE A 105 -2.71 -8.57 -4.93
N ILE A 106 -1.74 -9.32 -4.40
CA ILE A 106 -1.65 -9.58 -2.96
C ILE A 106 -1.41 -8.27 -2.19
N SER A 107 -0.51 -7.41 -2.65
CA SER A 107 -0.26 -6.11 -2.03
C SER A 107 -1.47 -5.20 -2.07
N LEU A 108 -2.24 -5.21 -3.16
CA LEU A 108 -3.50 -4.46 -3.24
C LEU A 108 -4.52 -4.95 -2.21
N ILE A 109 -4.64 -6.27 -2.02
CA ILE A 109 -5.53 -6.84 -0.99
C ILE A 109 -5.10 -6.37 0.40
N ILE A 110 -3.79 -6.37 0.71
CA ILE A 110 -3.28 -5.89 2.00
C ILE A 110 -3.62 -4.41 2.21
N GLY A 111 -3.44 -3.57 1.18
CA GLY A 111 -3.82 -2.17 1.23
C GLY A 111 -5.33 -1.93 1.43
N ILE A 112 -6.17 -2.73 0.78
CA ILE A 112 -7.64 -2.67 0.97
C ILE A 112 -8.00 -3.07 2.41
N VAL A 113 -7.37 -4.11 2.96
CA VAL A 113 -7.58 -4.51 4.35
C VAL A 113 -7.18 -3.40 5.31
N ASP A 114 -6.03 -2.74 5.09
CA ASP A 114 -5.58 -1.59 5.89
C ASP A 114 -6.57 -0.41 5.81
N TYR A 115 -7.11 -0.14 4.62
CA TYR A 115 -8.14 0.88 4.42
C TYR A 115 -9.42 0.56 5.21
N VAL A 116 -9.90 -0.68 5.17
CA VAL A 116 -11.09 -1.11 5.92
C VAL A 116 -10.87 -0.99 7.43
N ILE A 117 -9.71 -1.42 7.93
CA ILE A 117 -9.36 -1.32 9.35
C ILE A 117 -9.34 0.14 9.79
N SER A 118 -8.68 1.02 9.03
CA SER A 118 -8.60 2.45 9.33
C SER A 118 -10.00 3.09 9.40
N ARG A 119 -10.91 2.68 8.50
CA ARG A 119 -12.31 3.14 8.51
C ARG A 119 -13.08 2.66 9.74
N ILE A 120 -12.83 1.45 10.21
CA ILE A 120 -13.46 0.91 11.43
C ILE A 120 -12.92 1.63 12.68
N GLU A 121 -11.61 1.86 12.75
CA GLU A 121 -10.97 2.53 13.87
C GLU A 121 -11.46 3.96 14.05
N ARG A 122 -11.60 4.71 12.95
CA ARG A 122 -12.18 6.07 12.98
C ARG A 122 -13.61 6.09 13.51
N ARG A 123 -14.48 5.18 13.03
CA ARG A 123 -15.87 5.10 13.52
C ARG A 123 -15.92 4.88 15.04
N ARG A 124 -15.04 4.03 15.57
CA ARG A 124 -14.96 3.78 17.01
C ARG A 124 -14.42 4.97 17.78
N ALA A 125 -13.45 5.70 17.21
CA ALA A 125 -12.91 6.92 17.81
C ALA A 125 -13.96 8.04 17.88
N ASP A 126 -14.76 8.20 16.83
CA ASP A 126 -15.86 9.16 16.78
C ASP A 126 -16.92 8.83 17.86
N GLU A 127 -17.35 7.56 17.93
CA GLU A 127 -18.30 7.08 18.95
C GLU A 127 -17.76 7.27 20.38
N ASN A 128 -16.48 6.98 20.63
CA ASN A 128 -15.90 7.17 21.96
C ASN A 128 -15.80 8.65 22.35
N SER A 129 -15.44 9.52 21.40
CA SER A 129 -15.37 10.96 21.62
C SER A 129 -16.73 11.57 21.95
N GLU A 130 -17.79 11.09 21.29
CA GLU A 130 -19.16 11.52 21.58
C GLU A 130 -19.61 11.07 22.99
N ASN A 131 -19.33 9.83 23.37
CA ASN A 131 -19.62 9.31 24.72
C ASN A 131 -18.88 10.07 25.83
N GLU A 132 -17.63 10.47 25.59
CA GLU A 132 -16.85 11.28 26.54
C GLU A 132 -17.44 12.68 26.73
N ARG A 133 -17.89 13.32 25.64
CA ARG A 133 -18.58 14.63 25.71
C ARG A 133 -19.87 14.55 26.51
N ILE A 134 -20.67 13.50 26.33
CA ILE A 134 -21.91 13.29 27.08
C ILE A 134 -21.63 13.15 28.58
N ARG A 135 -20.62 12.34 28.95
CA ARG A 135 -20.21 12.16 30.36
C ARG A 135 -19.72 13.46 31.00
N GLN A 136 -18.95 14.26 30.26
CA GLN A 136 -18.49 15.57 30.75
C GLN A 136 -19.68 16.51 30.99
N GLN A 137 -20.64 16.56 30.05
CA GLN A 137 -21.84 17.37 30.21
C GLN A 137 -22.69 16.94 31.41
N GLU A 138 -22.83 15.62 31.65
CA GLU A 138 -23.54 15.10 32.81
C GLU A 138 -22.85 15.51 34.13
N SER A 139 -21.51 15.45 34.21
CA SER A 139 -20.77 15.86 35.41
C SER A 139 -20.90 17.36 35.73
N VAL A 140 -20.91 18.23 34.72
CA VAL A 140 -21.06 19.69 34.89
C VAL A 140 -22.47 20.05 35.37
N VAL A 141 -23.49 19.33 34.89
CA VAL A 141 -24.88 19.54 35.33
C VAL A 141 -25.06 19.12 36.80
N VAL A 142 -24.39 18.06 37.24
CA VAL A 142 -24.43 17.61 38.64
C VAL A 142 -23.74 18.60 39.59
N GLU A 143 -22.62 19.22 39.20
CA GLU A 143 -21.93 20.23 40.03
C GLU A 143 -22.68 21.56 40.15
N THR A 144 -23.47 21.93 39.14
CA THR A 144 -24.22 23.22 39.13
C THR A 144 -25.60 23.14 39.78
N GLY A 145 -26.11 21.93 40.04
CA GLY A 145 -27.43 21.67 40.63
C GLY A 145 -27.44 21.46 42.15
N ASN A 146 -26.30 21.62 42.83
CA ASN A 146 -26.13 21.46 44.28
C ASN A 146 -25.57 22.75 44.90
#